data_AF-A0A3E0P5C9-F1
#
_entry.id   AF-A0A3E0P5C9-F1
#
_cell.length_a   1.000
_cell.length_b   1.000
_cell.length_c   1.000
_cell.angle_alpha   90.00
_cell.angle_beta   90.00
_cell.angle_gamma   90.00
#
_symmetry.space_group_name_H-M   'P 1'
#
loop_
_entity.id
_entity.type
_entity.pdbx_description
1 polymer ?
#
loop_
_entity_poly.entity_id
_entity_poly.type
_entity_poly.pdbx_seq_one_letter_code
_entity_poly.pdbx_strand_id
1 'polypeptide(L)'
;MKEPSTPAFSGLLALSRRALVAVACSFLMVATAASARAELLSDWNLLVETDMATSSHVDGSAKVGGNLSASAGVFSMHGVTDPGGAGLAVGGNITGNLQINNGGNLLLGGTNSGSVLFNGGGTTTAEPGLAVQVTADFLYLDSLSSTLASLTPNGTLDGAGNLNATPTLLDGQLVAIYDLNAASFSGLGQLNLNFGSADTVILNVSGAPSGSISFVAPPNMIGGFSQSNSSRILWNLYDATSVTVNNSFNGAMLAPEADLQVLGGGMNGTVAVHSLSNQNAEIRRFTYSGYLPPVVPVPEPSSFVLAGLAAVVLGTWRWRRR
;
A
#
# COMPACT_ATOMS: atom_id res chain seq x y z
N MET A 1 71.83 32.60 -38.54
CA MET A 1 71.68 31.30 -39.23
C MET A 1 71.41 30.24 -38.18
N LYS A 2 70.48 29.33 -38.50
CA LYS A 2 69.91 28.22 -37.70
C LYS A 2 68.78 28.57 -36.71
N GLU A 3 67.57 28.27 -37.16
CA GLU A 3 66.36 28.01 -36.37
C GLU A 3 66.56 26.85 -35.36
N PRO A 4 65.79 26.80 -34.27
CA PRO A 4 65.52 25.58 -33.53
C PRO A 4 64.14 24.99 -33.88
N SER A 5 64.17 23.72 -34.29
CA SER A 5 63.05 22.82 -34.56
C SER A 5 62.31 22.38 -33.29
N THR A 6 60.99 22.30 -33.40
CA THR A 6 60.06 21.56 -32.51
C THR A 6 60.37 20.06 -32.46
N PRO A 7 59.86 19.38 -31.41
CA PRO A 7 58.85 18.36 -31.71
C PRO A 7 57.60 18.45 -30.81
N ALA A 8 56.47 18.12 -31.42
CA ALA A 8 55.18 17.87 -30.80
C ALA A 8 55.20 16.60 -29.93
N PHE A 9 54.32 16.48 -28.94
CA PHE A 9 53.42 15.32 -28.87
C PHE A 9 52.23 15.57 -27.91
N SER A 10 51.07 15.20 -28.44
CA SER A 10 49.71 15.31 -27.92
C SER A 10 49.46 14.50 -26.65
N GLY A 11 48.58 15.02 -25.78
CA GLY A 11 48.09 14.31 -24.60
C GLY A 11 46.75 14.86 -24.10
N LEU A 12 45.77 15.02 -24.99
CA LEU A 12 44.39 15.35 -24.62
C LEU A 12 43.55 14.06 -24.58
N LEU A 13 42.80 13.90 -23.48
CA LEU A 13 41.61 13.05 -23.33
C LEU A 13 41.79 11.52 -23.34
N ALA A 14 41.85 10.97 -22.12
CA ALA A 14 41.32 9.63 -21.85
C ALA A 14 40.51 9.64 -20.54
N LEU A 15 39.42 10.42 -20.49
CA LEU A 15 38.37 10.17 -19.50
C LEU A 15 37.65 8.89 -19.93
N SER A 16 37.95 7.80 -19.24
CA SER A 16 37.42 6.47 -19.54
C SER A 16 35.90 6.45 -19.48
N ARG A 17 35.25 5.95 -20.54
CA ARG A 17 33.80 5.68 -20.72
C ARG A 17 33.15 4.77 -19.66
N ARG A 18 33.82 4.45 -18.56
CA ARG A 18 33.36 3.48 -17.54
C ARG A 18 32.60 4.10 -16.36
N ALA A 19 32.53 5.42 -16.27
CA ALA A 19 31.77 6.10 -15.21
C ALA A 19 30.29 6.36 -15.56
N LEU A 20 29.90 6.29 -16.84
CA LEU A 20 28.54 6.61 -17.28
C LEU A 20 27.53 5.44 -17.13
N VAL A 21 28.01 4.20 -16.96
CA VAL A 21 27.16 3.00 -16.95
C VAL A 21 26.56 2.71 -15.55
N ALA A 22 27.21 3.16 -14.47
CA ALA A 22 26.75 2.88 -13.11
C ALA A 22 25.49 3.69 -12.72
N VAL A 23 25.34 4.93 -13.23
CA VAL A 23 24.19 5.79 -12.90
C VAL A 23 22.91 5.33 -13.62
N ALA A 24 23.02 4.84 -14.87
CA ALA A 24 21.87 4.38 -15.64
C ALA A 24 21.24 3.10 -15.06
N CYS A 25 22.04 2.17 -14.52
CA CYS A 25 21.53 0.95 -13.90
C CYS A 25 20.77 1.20 -12.59
N SER A 26 21.13 2.23 -11.82
CA SER A 26 20.42 2.61 -10.59
C SER A 26 19.03 3.20 -10.90
N PHE A 27 18.90 4.03 -11.93
CA PHE A 27 17.60 4.58 -12.35
C PHE A 27 16.65 3.51 -12.89
N LEU A 28 17.16 2.53 -13.65
CA LEU A 28 16.35 1.43 -14.16
C LEU A 28 15.82 0.50 -13.05
N MET A 29 16.62 0.19 -12.01
CA MET A 29 16.13 -0.65 -10.90
C MET A 29 15.13 0.07 -9.97
N VAL A 30 15.29 1.38 -9.77
CA VAL A 30 14.33 2.18 -8.97
C VAL A 30 12.97 2.26 -9.67
N ALA A 31 12.94 2.43 -10.99
CA ALA A 31 11.70 2.47 -11.76
C ALA A 31 10.94 1.13 -11.74
N THR A 32 11.64 -0.01 -11.81
CA THR A 32 11.00 -1.34 -11.73
C THR A 32 10.43 -1.64 -10.35
N ALA A 33 11.12 -1.21 -9.27
CA ALA A 33 10.63 -1.38 -7.91
C ALA A 33 9.42 -0.48 -7.60
N ALA A 34 9.37 0.73 -8.17
CA ALA A 34 8.22 1.63 -8.05
C ALA A 34 6.98 1.06 -8.76
N SER A 35 7.14 0.46 -9.95
CA SER A 35 6.04 -0.15 -10.70
C SER A 35 5.43 -1.36 -9.98
N ALA A 36 6.25 -2.24 -9.40
CA ALA A 36 5.77 -3.42 -8.67
C ALA A 36 5.04 -3.08 -7.37
N ARG A 37 5.27 -1.89 -6.79
CA ARG A 37 4.62 -1.44 -5.55
C ARG A 37 3.37 -0.59 -5.78
N ALA A 38 3.20 -0.04 -6.98
CA ALA A 38 1.94 0.58 -7.40
C ALA A 38 0.78 -0.43 -7.44
N GLU A 39 1.09 -1.71 -7.63
CA GLU A 39 0.12 -2.80 -7.75
C GLU A 39 -0.38 -3.31 -6.37
N LEU A 40 0.20 -2.87 -5.25
CA LEU A 40 -0.21 -3.32 -3.91
C LEU A 40 -1.71 -3.13 -3.66
N LEU A 41 -2.25 -1.96 -4.05
CA LEU A 41 -3.67 -1.66 -3.85
C LEU A 41 -4.58 -2.31 -4.91
N SER A 42 -4.03 -2.77 -6.04
CA SER A 42 -4.79 -3.45 -7.10
C SER A 42 -4.78 -4.97 -6.99
N ASP A 43 -3.80 -5.54 -6.30
CA ASP A 43 -3.55 -6.99 -6.25
C ASP A 43 -4.05 -7.61 -4.95
N TRP A 44 -4.04 -6.84 -3.86
CA TRP A 44 -4.43 -7.33 -2.54
C TRP A 44 -5.71 -6.66 -2.06
N ASN A 45 -6.62 -7.44 -1.48
CA ASN A 45 -7.81 -6.91 -0.81
C ASN A 45 -7.50 -6.47 0.62
N LEU A 46 -6.50 -7.07 1.25
CA LEU A 46 -6.08 -6.74 2.58
C LEU A 46 -4.55 -6.76 2.68
N LEU A 47 -3.97 -5.66 3.15
CA LEU A 47 -2.58 -5.56 3.57
C LEU A 47 -2.56 -5.13 5.05
N VAL A 48 -1.86 -5.87 5.88
CA VAL A 48 -1.65 -5.56 7.29
C VAL A 48 -0.14 -5.61 7.57
N GLU A 49 0.42 -4.52 8.09
CA GLU A 49 1.87 -4.44 8.31
C GLU A 49 2.31 -5.40 9.41
N THR A 50 1.60 -5.36 10.54
CA THR A 50 1.92 -6.11 11.74
C THR A 50 0.92 -7.24 11.94
N ASP A 51 0.25 -7.30 13.09
CA ASP A 51 -0.59 -8.41 13.48
C ASP A 51 -2.05 -8.24 13.00
N MET A 52 -2.68 -9.37 12.69
CA MET A 52 -4.08 -9.47 12.30
C MET A 52 -4.81 -10.46 13.21
N ALA A 53 -5.98 -10.06 13.70
CA ALA A 53 -6.94 -10.93 14.36
C ALA A 53 -8.29 -10.90 13.60
N THR A 54 -8.81 -12.07 13.27
CA THR A 54 -10.03 -12.18 12.45
C THR A 54 -10.96 -13.31 12.89
N SER A 55 -12.25 -13.07 12.75
CA SER A 55 -13.30 -14.09 12.81
C SER A 55 -14.19 -14.08 11.56
N SER A 56 -13.75 -13.40 10.49
CA SER A 56 -14.55 -13.13 9.30
C SER A 56 -13.77 -13.40 8.01
N HIS A 57 -14.34 -12.98 6.88
CA HIS A 57 -13.83 -13.34 5.56
C HIS A 57 -13.11 -12.16 4.89
N VAL A 58 -12.09 -12.50 4.12
CA VAL A 58 -11.52 -11.65 3.06
C VAL A 58 -11.88 -12.28 1.72
N ASP A 59 -12.56 -11.53 0.86
CA ASP A 59 -13.05 -12.03 -0.42
C ASP A 59 -11.93 -12.42 -1.38
N GLY A 60 -10.81 -11.70 -1.33
CA GLY A 60 -9.66 -11.91 -2.19
C GLY A 60 -8.39 -12.28 -1.45
N SER A 61 -7.25 -11.88 -2.00
CA SER A 61 -5.95 -12.16 -1.41
C SER A 61 -5.64 -11.23 -0.23
N ALA A 62 -4.99 -11.76 0.80
CA ALA A 62 -4.56 -11.00 1.97
C ALA A 62 -3.06 -11.18 2.27
N LYS A 63 -2.38 -10.10 2.67
CA LYS A 63 -0.97 -10.06 3.05
C LYS A 63 -0.83 -9.49 4.46
N VAL A 64 -0.24 -10.26 5.38
CA VAL A 64 -0.04 -9.90 6.78
C VAL A 64 1.46 -10.02 7.09
N GLY A 65 2.10 -8.95 7.55
CA GLY A 65 3.55 -8.98 7.83
C GLY A 65 3.89 -9.64 9.16
N GLY A 66 3.04 -9.48 10.17
CA GLY A 66 3.16 -10.10 11.49
C GLY A 66 2.39 -11.41 11.62
N ASN A 67 1.91 -11.67 12.84
CA ASN A 67 1.17 -12.87 13.19
C ASN A 67 -0.31 -12.75 12.79
N LEU A 68 -0.90 -13.89 12.45
CA LEU A 68 -2.33 -14.03 12.19
C LEU A 68 -2.99 -14.91 13.25
N SER A 69 -3.94 -14.35 13.98
CA SER A 69 -4.83 -15.07 14.90
C SER A 69 -6.22 -15.21 14.29
N ALA A 70 -6.57 -16.40 13.80
CA ALA A 70 -7.84 -16.65 13.12
C ALA A 70 -8.79 -17.52 13.95
N SER A 71 -9.99 -16.99 14.22
CA SER A 71 -11.10 -17.74 14.79
C SER A 71 -12.18 -17.96 13.73
N ALA A 72 -11.90 -18.83 12.77
CA ALA A 72 -12.69 -19.11 11.55
C ALA A 72 -12.53 -18.08 10.40
N GLY A 73 -11.31 -17.56 10.21
CA GLY A 73 -11.00 -16.70 9.06
C GLY A 73 -11.11 -17.44 7.72
N VAL A 74 -11.69 -16.80 6.71
CA VAL A 74 -11.74 -17.34 5.33
C VAL A 74 -11.09 -16.35 4.38
N PHE A 75 -10.11 -16.79 3.62
CA PHE A 75 -9.40 -15.98 2.64
C PHE A 75 -9.70 -16.46 1.22
N SER A 76 -9.58 -15.54 0.27
CA SER A 76 -9.91 -15.79 -1.12
C SER A 76 -11.32 -16.35 -1.31
N MET A 77 -12.29 -15.93 -0.50
CA MET A 77 -13.66 -16.47 -0.52
C MET A 77 -14.29 -16.42 -1.93
N HIS A 78 -14.02 -15.34 -2.67
CA HIS A 78 -14.56 -15.07 -4.00
C HIS A 78 -13.51 -15.08 -5.12
N GLY A 79 -12.25 -15.42 -4.81
CA GLY A 79 -11.18 -15.57 -5.80
C GLY A 79 -9.83 -15.20 -5.22
N VAL A 80 -8.76 -15.54 -5.94
CA VAL A 80 -7.40 -15.09 -5.63
C VAL A 80 -7.15 -13.85 -6.49
N THR A 81 -6.78 -12.73 -5.85
CA THR A 81 -6.54 -11.47 -6.55
C THR A 81 -5.05 -11.21 -6.78
N ASP A 82 -4.19 -11.73 -5.91
CA ASP A 82 -2.75 -11.68 -6.10
C ASP A 82 -2.35 -12.45 -7.37
N PRO A 83 -1.65 -11.81 -8.33
CA PRO A 83 -1.24 -12.45 -9.57
C PRO A 83 -0.22 -13.58 -9.35
N GLY A 84 0.47 -13.60 -8.20
CA GLY A 84 1.34 -14.70 -7.76
C GLY A 84 0.59 -15.94 -7.27
N GLY A 85 -0.74 -15.87 -7.16
CA GLY A 85 -1.58 -16.99 -6.71
C GLY A 85 -1.63 -17.17 -5.19
N ALA A 86 -1.12 -16.20 -4.41
CA ALA A 86 -1.25 -16.23 -2.97
C ALA A 86 -2.68 -15.86 -2.56
N GLY A 87 -3.41 -16.80 -1.96
CA GLY A 87 -4.68 -16.48 -1.33
C GLY A 87 -4.49 -15.82 0.04
N LEU A 88 -3.41 -16.21 0.73
CA LEU A 88 -2.98 -15.63 1.98
C LEU A 88 -1.44 -15.65 2.07
N ALA A 89 -0.85 -14.54 2.49
CA ALA A 89 0.57 -14.43 2.79
C ALA A 89 0.73 -13.93 4.23
N VAL A 90 1.46 -14.66 5.08
CA VAL A 90 1.70 -14.31 6.50
C VAL A 90 3.19 -14.35 6.81
N GLY A 91 3.78 -13.21 7.19
CA GLY A 91 5.20 -13.11 7.52
C GLY A 91 5.54 -13.70 8.89
N GLY A 92 4.63 -13.64 9.85
CA GLY A 92 4.78 -14.22 11.18
C GLY A 92 4.16 -15.60 11.34
N ASN A 93 3.67 -15.91 12.54
CA ASN A 93 3.04 -17.18 12.87
C ASN A 93 1.53 -17.14 12.64
N ILE A 94 0.95 -18.32 12.39
CA ILE A 94 -0.50 -18.52 12.33
C ILE A 94 -0.96 -19.29 13.58
N THR A 95 -1.99 -18.78 14.24
CA THR A 95 -2.72 -19.46 15.31
C THR A 95 -4.21 -19.54 14.97
N GLY A 96 -4.87 -20.59 15.47
CA GLY A 96 -6.30 -20.84 15.26
C GLY A 96 -6.63 -21.51 13.93
N ASN A 97 -7.87 -21.36 13.46
CA ASN A 97 -8.39 -22.13 12.32
C ASN A 97 -8.79 -21.18 11.20
N LEU A 98 -8.34 -21.48 9.99
CA LEU A 98 -8.67 -20.70 8.79
C LEU A 98 -8.90 -21.58 7.54
N GLN A 99 -9.50 -20.97 6.54
CA GLN A 99 -9.69 -21.54 5.21
C GLN A 99 -9.09 -20.63 4.14
N ILE A 100 -8.54 -21.23 3.09
CA ILE A 100 -8.12 -20.53 1.88
C ILE A 100 -8.85 -21.18 0.71
N ASN A 101 -9.67 -20.40 0.03
CA ASN A 101 -10.56 -20.88 -1.03
C ASN A 101 -9.98 -20.64 -2.43
N ASN A 102 -10.70 -21.14 -3.43
CA ASN A 102 -10.45 -20.89 -4.86
C ASN A 102 -9.03 -21.23 -5.31
N GLY A 103 -8.42 -22.24 -4.71
CA GLY A 103 -7.06 -22.68 -5.07
C GLY A 103 -5.93 -21.75 -4.62
N GLY A 104 -6.22 -20.78 -3.76
CA GLY A 104 -5.21 -19.86 -3.22
C GLY A 104 -4.13 -20.58 -2.42
N ASN A 105 -2.88 -20.17 -2.63
CA ASN A 105 -1.75 -20.66 -1.85
C ASN A 105 -1.60 -19.90 -0.53
N LEU A 106 -0.97 -20.55 0.45
CA LEU A 106 -0.46 -19.93 1.65
C LEU A 106 1.05 -19.69 1.50
N LEU A 107 1.48 -18.43 1.58
CA LEU A 107 2.89 -18.08 1.76
C LEU A 107 3.13 -17.81 3.25
N LEU A 108 4.08 -18.51 3.87
CA LEU A 108 4.26 -18.47 5.33
C LEU A 108 5.72 -18.24 5.73
N GLY A 109 6.01 -17.14 6.42
CA GLY A 109 7.33 -16.82 6.94
C GLY A 109 7.64 -17.44 8.31
N GLY A 110 6.62 -17.63 9.16
CA GLY A 110 6.75 -18.24 10.47
C GLY A 110 6.26 -19.69 10.53
N THR A 111 5.63 -20.04 11.65
CA THR A 111 5.08 -21.37 11.90
C THR A 111 3.56 -21.35 11.93
N ASN A 112 2.92 -22.42 11.49
CA ASN A 112 1.49 -22.63 11.66
C ASN A 112 1.26 -23.57 12.85
N SER A 113 0.66 -23.06 13.93
CA SER A 113 0.23 -23.85 15.09
C SER A 113 -1.28 -24.13 15.07
N GLY A 114 -1.93 -23.80 13.97
CA GLY A 114 -3.37 -23.92 13.73
C GLY A 114 -3.73 -24.89 12.61
N SER A 115 -4.97 -24.82 12.15
CA SER A 115 -5.46 -25.60 11.00
C SER A 115 -5.72 -24.69 9.80
N VAL A 116 -5.21 -25.11 8.63
CA VAL A 116 -5.42 -24.44 7.35
C VAL A 116 -6.13 -25.41 6.41
N LEU A 117 -7.37 -25.09 6.03
CA LEU A 117 -8.12 -25.86 5.04
C LEU A 117 -8.00 -25.19 3.66
N PHE A 118 -7.46 -25.92 2.68
CA PHE A 118 -7.43 -25.47 1.29
C PHE A 118 -8.62 -26.00 0.50
N ASN A 119 -9.50 -25.11 0.05
CA ASN A 119 -10.60 -25.45 -0.84
C ASN A 119 -10.21 -25.08 -2.27
N GLY A 120 -10.01 -26.09 -3.13
CA GLY A 120 -9.62 -25.90 -4.53
C GLY A 120 -8.14 -26.19 -4.84
N GLY A 121 -7.41 -26.89 -3.96
CA GLY A 121 -6.09 -27.47 -4.28
C GLY A 121 -4.87 -26.59 -4.01
N GLY A 122 -5.01 -25.54 -3.19
CA GLY A 122 -3.90 -24.67 -2.77
C GLY A 122 -2.83 -25.39 -1.92
N THR A 123 -1.67 -24.76 -1.79
CA THR A 123 -0.50 -25.31 -1.09
C THR A 123 0.10 -24.31 -0.10
N THR A 124 0.88 -24.81 0.86
CA THR A 124 1.71 -23.97 1.72
C THR A 124 3.14 -23.92 1.20
N THR A 125 3.67 -22.71 1.01
CA THR A 125 5.07 -22.46 0.65
C THR A 125 5.74 -21.63 1.74
N ALA A 126 6.95 -22.01 2.14
CA ALA A 126 7.72 -21.28 3.15
C ALA A 126 8.38 -20.03 2.55
N GLU A 127 8.14 -18.88 3.15
CA GLU A 127 8.62 -17.56 2.70
C GLU A 127 9.21 -16.76 3.87
N PRO A 128 10.39 -17.15 4.41
CA PRO A 128 10.96 -16.57 5.64
C PRO A 128 11.31 -15.08 5.54
N GLY A 129 11.39 -14.52 4.32
CA GLY A 129 11.64 -13.09 4.08
C GLY A 129 10.37 -12.23 4.01
N LEU A 130 9.19 -12.82 4.12
CA LEU A 130 7.92 -12.14 3.84
C LEU A 130 7.64 -10.97 4.79
N ALA A 131 7.95 -11.08 6.08
CA ALA A 131 7.76 -9.98 7.04
C ALA A 131 8.57 -8.73 6.63
N VAL A 132 9.82 -8.91 6.20
CA VAL A 132 10.68 -7.81 5.73
C VAL A 132 10.14 -7.18 4.45
N GLN A 133 9.59 -8.00 3.54
CA GLN A 133 8.94 -7.49 2.32
C GLN A 133 7.72 -6.64 2.66
N VAL A 134 6.87 -7.08 3.61
CA VAL A 134 5.69 -6.31 4.03
C VAL A 134 6.09 -4.99 4.69
N THR A 135 7.11 -4.97 5.55
CA THR A 135 7.64 -3.70 6.10
C THR A 135 8.08 -2.76 4.97
N ALA A 136 8.77 -3.27 3.95
CA ALA A 136 9.17 -2.44 2.82
C ALA A 136 7.95 -1.93 2.03
N ASP A 137 6.93 -2.76 1.81
CA ASP A 137 5.66 -2.36 1.18
C ASP A 137 4.99 -1.23 1.97
N PHE A 138 4.98 -1.28 3.30
CA PHE A 138 4.39 -0.24 4.14
C PHE A 138 5.18 1.07 4.15
N LEU A 139 6.51 1.05 4.03
CA LEU A 139 7.30 2.27 3.79
C LEU A 139 6.90 2.98 2.48
N TYR A 140 6.58 2.21 1.45
CA TYR A 140 6.05 2.74 0.19
C TYR A 140 4.63 3.30 0.38
N LEU A 141 3.76 2.57 1.06
CA LEU A 141 2.37 2.98 1.32
C LEU A 141 2.30 4.23 2.19
N ASP A 142 3.21 4.42 3.14
CA ASP A 142 3.38 5.65 3.92
C ASP A 142 3.79 6.84 3.03
N SER A 143 4.79 6.63 2.17
CA SER A 143 5.22 7.64 1.19
C SER A 143 4.08 8.03 0.23
N LEU A 144 3.29 7.04 -0.20
CA LEU A 144 2.10 7.25 -1.03
C LEU A 144 1.02 8.03 -0.27
N SER A 145 0.73 7.64 0.97
CA SER A 145 -0.24 8.32 1.84
C SER A 145 0.12 9.79 2.05
N SER A 146 1.39 10.07 2.33
CA SER A 146 1.92 11.43 2.45
C SER A 146 1.82 12.21 1.14
N THR A 147 2.12 11.58 0.01
CA THR A 147 2.03 12.22 -1.32
C THR A 147 0.58 12.56 -1.66
N LEU A 148 -0.36 11.65 -1.42
CA LEU A 148 -1.80 11.86 -1.60
C LEU A 148 -2.30 13.02 -0.73
N ALA A 149 -1.88 13.09 0.53
CA ALA A 149 -2.24 14.15 1.47
C ALA A 149 -1.73 15.54 1.02
N SER A 150 -0.65 15.59 0.23
CA SER A 150 -0.10 16.84 -0.30
C SER A 150 -0.81 17.36 -1.56
N LEU A 151 -1.71 16.56 -2.16
CA LEU A 151 -2.45 16.97 -3.36
C LEU A 151 -3.36 18.17 -3.05
N THR A 152 -3.44 19.12 -3.97
CA THR A 152 -4.31 20.29 -3.81
C THR A 152 -5.78 19.87 -3.84
N PRO A 153 -6.59 20.15 -2.79
CA PRO A 153 -8.00 19.81 -2.79
C PRO A 153 -8.76 20.63 -3.83
N ASN A 154 -9.71 19.99 -4.51
CA ASN A 154 -10.63 20.60 -5.47
C ASN A 154 -12.11 20.30 -5.15
N GLY A 155 -12.34 19.64 -4.01
CA GLY A 155 -13.64 19.31 -3.46
C GLY A 155 -13.91 19.96 -2.11
N THR A 156 -15.19 20.06 -1.77
CA THR A 156 -15.69 20.65 -0.53
C THR A 156 -16.73 19.74 0.13
N LEU A 157 -16.76 19.73 1.46
CA LEU A 157 -17.84 19.18 2.28
C LEU A 157 -18.75 20.33 2.75
N ASP A 158 -20.04 20.28 2.41
CA ASP A 158 -21.01 21.25 2.91
C ASP A 158 -21.63 20.85 4.27
N GLY A 159 -22.35 21.77 4.91
CA GLY A 159 -22.96 21.55 6.23
C GLY A 159 -24.12 20.53 6.24
N ALA A 160 -24.61 20.11 5.08
CA ALA A 160 -25.61 19.04 4.95
C ALA A 160 -24.96 17.66 4.70
N GLY A 161 -23.63 17.61 4.63
CA GLY A 161 -22.85 16.40 4.40
C GLY A 161 -22.62 16.06 2.93
N ASN A 162 -22.86 16.98 1.99
CA ASN A 162 -22.58 16.70 0.58
C ASN A 162 -21.13 17.02 0.24
N LEU A 163 -20.46 16.06 -0.38
CA LEU A 163 -19.14 16.17 -0.98
C LEU A 163 -19.31 16.47 -2.47
N ASN A 164 -18.84 17.64 -2.89
CA ASN A 164 -18.86 18.08 -4.29
C ASN A 164 -17.46 18.51 -4.72
N ALA A 165 -17.08 18.23 -5.96
CA ALA A 165 -15.80 18.65 -6.51
C ALA A 165 -15.94 19.11 -7.96
N THR A 166 -15.00 19.94 -8.40
CA THR A 166 -14.70 20.13 -9.83
C THR A 166 -13.42 19.35 -10.13
N PRO A 167 -13.53 18.13 -10.69
CA PRO A 167 -12.37 17.26 -10.86
C PRO A 167 -11.30 17.88 -11.76
N THR A 168 -10.03 17.62 -11.45
CA THR A 168 -8.87 18.07 -12.23
C THR A 168 -8.25 16.91 -12.97
N LEU A 169 -7.80 17.14 -14.21
CA LEU A 169 -7.13 16.11 -15.01
C LEU A 169 -5.71 15.86 -14.49
N LEU A 170 -5.45 14.67 -13.94
CA LEU A 170 -4.15 14.20 -13.48
C LEU A 170 -3.83 12.88 -14.17
N ASP A 171 -2.69 12.81 -14.86
CA ASP A 171 -2.25 11.63 -15.62
C ASP A 171 -3.33 10.97 -16.48
N GLY A 172 -4.18 11.81 -17.10
CA GLY A 172 -5.26 11.36 -17.99
C GLY A 172 -6.56 10.95 -17.30
N GLN A 173 -6.66 11.06 -15.97
CA GLN A 173 -7.88 10.80 -15.20
C GLN A 173 -8.42 12.09 -14.56
N LEU A 174 -9.74 12.28 -14.57
CA LEU A 174 -10.39 13.33 -13.79
C LEU A 174 -10.43 12.94 -12.31
N VAL A 175 -9.70 13.66 -11.46
CA VAL A 175 -9.58 13.32 -10.03
C VAL A 175 -10.26 14.36 -9.16
N ALA A 176 -11.20 13.92 -8.32
CA ALA A 176 -11.77 14.72 -7.25
C ALA A 176 -10.98 14.48 -5.96
N ILE A 177 -10.53 15.55 -5.31
CA ILE A 177 -9.62 15.52 -4.17
C ILE A 177 -10.25 16.33 -3.04
N TYR A 178 -10.49 15.67 -1.91
CA TYR A 178 -11.03 16.27 -0.71
C TYR A 178 -9.97 16.28 0.39
N ASP A 179 -9.93 17.36 1.16
CA ASP A 179 -9.17 17.48 2.40
C ASP A 179 -10.16 17.66 3.55
N LEU A 180 -10.20 16.68 4.45
CA LEU A 180 -11.20 16.55 5.50
C LEU A 180 -10.51 16.35 6.84
N ASN A 181 -11.19 16.77 7.91
CA ASN A 181 -10.85 16.34 9.26
C ASN A 181 -11.98 15.43 9.78
N ALA A 182 -11.65 14.42 10.58
CA ALA A 182 -12.65 13.52 11.17
C ALA A 182 -13.76 14.27 11.94
N ALA A 183 -13.41 15.37 12.62
CA ALA A 183 -14.35 16.23 13.32
C ALA A 183 -15.32 16.95 12.37
N SER A 184 -14.97 17.13 11.09
CA SER A 184 -15.83 17.78 10.09
C SER A 184 -17.06 16.94 9.75
N PHE A 185 -17.03 15.62 9.99
CA PHE A 185 -18.15 14.73 9.66
C PHE A 185 -18.70 13.92 10.83
N SER A 186 -18.03 13.88 11.99
CA SER A 186 -18.48 13.10 13.15
C SER A 186 -19.85 13.52 13.73
N GLY A 187 -20.31 14.74 13.44
CA GLY A 187 -21.63 15.24 13.86
C GLY A 187 -22.72 15.14 12.78
N LEU A 188 -22.39 14.69 11.58
CA LEU A 188 -23.33 14.65 10.46
C LEU A 188 -24.16 13.37 10.48
N GLY A 189 -25.44 13.46 10.10
CA GLY A 189 -26.28 12.27 9.92
C GLY A 189 -25.85 11.42 8.72
N GLN A 190 -25.22 12.03 7.73
CA GLN A 190 -24.79 11.40 6.49
C GLN A 190 -23.58 12.09 5.86
N LEU A 191 -22.85 11.34 5.07
CA LEU A 191 -21.88 11.80 4.09
C LEU A 191 -22.36 11.36 2.70
N ASN A 192 -22.64 12.31 1.84
CA ASN A 192 -23.17 12.10 0.49
C ASN A 192 -22.13 12.46 -0.55
N LEU A 193 -21.53 11.46 -1.19
CA LEU A 193 -20.57 11.69 -2.26
C LEU A 193 -21.28 11.99 -3.58
N ASN A 194 -21.07 13.17 -4.15
CA ASN A 194 -21.47 13.45 -5.53
C ASN A 194 -20.27 13.18 -6.44
N PHE A 195 -20.30 12.03 -7.14
CA PHE A 195 -19.18 11.60 -7.99
C PHE A 195 -18.96 12.53 -9.19
N GLY A 196 -20.02 13.20 -9.67
CA GLY A 196 -19.96 14.14 -10.79
C GLY A 196 -19.34 13.49 -12.04
N SER A 197 -18.35 14.16 -12.61
CA SER A 197 -17.56 13.68 -13.75
C SER A 197 -16.22 13.07 -13.35
N ALA A 198 -15.98 12.78 -12.07
CA ALA A 198 -14.70 12.24 -11.64
C ALA A 198 -14.50 10.83 -12.22
N ASP A 199 -13.26 10.52 -12.56
CA ASP A 199 -12.74 9.17 -12.78
C ASP A 199 -12.30 8.54 -11.47
N THR A 200 -11.68 9.31 -10.57
CA THR A 200 -11.23 8.85 -9.25
C THR A 200 -11.61 9.87 -8.17
N VAL A 201 -11.93 9.38 -6.97
CA VAL A 201 -12.13 10.20 -5.77
C VAL A 201 -11.05 9.85 -4.75
N ILE A 202 -10.34 10.87 -4.25
CA ILE A 202 -9.40 10.79 -3.14
C ILE A 202 -9.96 11.61 -1.98
N LEU A 203 -10.13 10.98 -0.82
CA LEU A 203 -10.48 11.63 0.42
C LEU A 203 -9.28 11.57 1.36
N ASN A 204 -8.54 12.66 1.47
CA ASN A 204 -7.52 12.81 2.51
C ASN A 204 -8.24 13.19 3.80
N VAL A 205 -8.04 12.40 4.86
CA VAL A 205 -8.72 12.61 6.14
C VAL A 205 -7.71 12.64 7.26
N SER A 206 -7.65 13.77 7.96
CA SER A 206 -6.91 13.89 9.21
C SER A 206 -7.71 13.31 10.38
N GLY A 207 -7.08 12.46 11.18
CA GLY A 207 -7.51 12.02 12.51
C GLY A 207 -7.11 12.98 13.63
N ALA A 208 -6.37 14.05 13.33
CA ALA A 208 -5.96 15.03 14.34
C ALA A 208 -7.18 15.73 15.00
N PRO A 209 -7.07 16.09 16.29
CA PRO A 209 -5.89 15.94 17.15
C PRO A 209 -5.79 14.60 17.88
N SER A 210 -6.81 13.74 17.82
CA SER A 210 -6.86 12.49 18.61
C SER A 210 -6.14 11.30 17.96
N GLY A 211 -5.92 11.35 16.65
CA GLY A 211 -5.47 10.20 15.84
C GLY A 211 -6.58 9.17 15.59
N SER A 212 -7.82 9.44 16.04
CA SER A 212 -8.94 8.50 15.94
C SER A 212 -9.96 8.92 14.89
N ILE A 213 -10.29 7.99 13.99
CA ILE A 213 -11.33 8.16 12.98
C ILE A 213 -12.41 7.10 13.15
N SER A 214 -13.67 7.52 13.25
CA SER A 214 -14.82 6.63 13.40
C SER A 214 -15.73 6.73 12.19
N PHE A 215 -15.96 5.59 11.54
CA PHE A 215 -17.00 5.36 10.55
C PHE A 215 -18.12 4.49 11.13
N VAL A 216 -18.38 4.59 12.43
CA VAL A 216 -19.57 4.04 13.07
C VAL A 216 -20.72 4.98 12.78
N ALA A 217 -21.79 4.48 12.15
CA ALA A 217 -22.91 5.34 11.78
C ALA A 217 -23.57 5.98 13.02
N PRO A 218 -23.95 7.28 12.95
CA PRO A 218 -23.73 8.21 11.84
C PRO A 218 -22.29 8.82 11.82
N PRO A 219 -21.79 9.29 10.65
CA PRO A 219 -22.54 9.49 9.40
C PRO A 219 -22.79 8.21 8.61
N ASN A 220 -23.98 8.10 8.01
CA ASN A 220 -24.26 7.12 6.97
C ASN A 220 -23.56 7.53 5.67
N MET A 221 -22.83 6.61 5.03
CA MET A 221 -22.24 6.85 3.72
C MET A 221 -23.29 6.57 2.64
N ILE A 222 -23.63 7.60 1.85
CA ILE A 222 -24.69 7.54 0.84
C ILE A 222 -24.23 8.14 -0.50
N GLY A 223 -25.12 8.10 -1.49
CA GLY A 223 -24.89 8.64 -2.83
C GLY A 223 -23.83 7.83 -3.56
N GLY A 224 -22.75 8.52 -3.97
CA GLY A 224 -21.62 7.94 -4.69
C GLY A 224 -20.78 6.96 -3.88
N PHE A 225 -20.95 6.88 -2.56
CA PHE A 225 -20.39 5.80 -1.73
C PHE A 225 -21.17 4.49 -1.94
N SER A 226 -21.22 4.00 -3.17
CA SER A 226 -21.84 2.75 -3.56
C SER A 226 -20.76 1.69 -3.82
N GLN A 227 -21.16 0.42 -3.72
CA GLN A 227 -20.28 -0.71 -4.01
C GLN A 227 -19.67 -0.64 -5.43
N SER A 228 -20.44 -0.15 -6.40
CA SER A 228 -20.01 -0.02 -7.80
C SER A 228 -18.86 0.97 -8.00
N ASN A 229 -18.66 1.88 -7.04
CA ASN A 229 -17.62 2.90 -7.10
C ASN A 229 -16.41 2.56 -6.21
N SER A 230 -16.45 1.46 -5.45
CA SER A 230 -15.41 1.11 -4.47
C SER A 230 -13.99 1.08 -5.04
N SER A 231 -13.80 0.58 -6.26
CA SER A 231 -12.47 0.51 -6.88
C SER A 231 -11.89 1.88 -7.29
N ARG A 232 -12.70 2.94 -7.22
CA ARG A 232 -12.37 4.30 -7.69
C ARG A 232 -12.40 5.34 -6.57
N ILE A 233 -12.64 4.91 -5.33
CA ILE A 233 -12.66 5.75 -4.13
C ILE A 233 -11.47 5.33 -3.25
N LEU A 234 -10.63 6.27 -2.87
CA LEU A 234 -9.53 6.07 -1.93
C LEU A 234 -9.70 6.97 -0.72
N TRP A 235 -9.82 6.35 0.45
CA TRP A 235 -9.77 7.01 1.75
C TRP A 235 -8.34 6.95 2.27
N ASN A 236 -7.65 8.09 2.22
CA ASN A 236 -6.30 8.25 2.71
C ASN A 236 -6.31 8.85 4.12
N LEU A 237 -6.18 8.00 5.14
CA LEU A 237 -6.24 8.34 6.56
C LEU A 237 -4.81 8.54 7.08
N TYR A 238 -4.17 9.61 6.62
CA TYR A 238 -2.71 9.74 6.57
C TYR A 238 -2.01 9.98 7.91
N ASP A 239 -2.74 10.36 8.95
CA ASP A 239 -2.23 10.58 10.32
C ASP A 239 -3.06 9.84 11.37
N ALA A 240 -3.92 8.90 10.95
CA ALA A 240 -4.74 8.12 11.85
C ALA A 240 -3.89 7.05 12.56
N THR A 241 -4.07 6.95 13.87
CA THR A 241 -3.51 5.86 14.69
C THR A 241 -4.56 4.82 15.04
N SER A 242 -5.85 5.14 14.89
CA SER A 242 -6.95 4.21 15.13
C SER A 242 -8.14 4.50 14.21
N VAL A 243 -8.71 3.43 13.65
CA VAL A 243 -9.89 3.50 12.78
C VAL A 243 -10.92 2.47 13.23
N THR A 244 -12.17 2.90 13.38
CA THR A 244 -13.28 1.99 13.68
C THR A 244 -14.34 2.06 12.60
N VAL A 245 -14.72 0.90 12.05
CA VAL A 245 -15.76 0.77 11.04
C VAL A 245 -16.89 -0.10 11.59
N ASN A 246 -18.11 0.45 11.59
CA ASN A 246 -19.34 -0.30 11.86
C ASN A 246 -20.46 0.20 10.94
N ASN A 247 -20.16 0.21 9.65
CA ASN A 247 -21.01 0.75 8.60
C ASN A 247 -20.71 -0.01 7.30
N SER A 248 -21.60 0.11 6.30
CA SER A 248 -21.31 -0.41 4.95
C SER A 248 -20.28 0.52 4.28
N PHE A 249 -19.01 0.16 4.38
CA PHE A 249 -17.91 1.00 3.89
C PHE A 249 -17.61 0.72 2.42
N ASN A 250 -17.48 1.77 1.60
CA ASN A 250 -17.19 1.66 0.18
C ASN A 250 -15.99 2.53 -0.19
N GLY A 251 -15.00 1.90 -0.81
CA GLY A 251 -13.73 2.54 -1.17
C GLY A 251 -12.56 1.77 -0.59
N ALA A 252 -11.39 1.94 -1.21
CA ALA A 252 -10.14 1.51 -0.63
C ALA A 252 -9.79 2.37 0.59
N MET A 253 -9.17 1.77 1.60
CA MET A 253 -8.65 2.43 2.80
C MET A 253 -7.13 2.30 2.83
N LEU A 254 -6.46 3.44 2.92
CA LEU A 254 -5.02 3.54 3.14
C LEU A 254 -4.81 4.27 4.46
N ALA A 255 -4.41 3.54 5.50
CA ALA A 255 -4.18 4.05 6.85
C ALA A 255 -2.92 3.40 7.44
N PRO A 256 -1.73 3.71 6.90
CA PRO A 256 -0.51 2.93 7.10
C PRO A 256 -0.06 2.86 8.57
N GLU A 257 -0.47 3.81 9.41
CA GLU A 257 -0.11 3.91 10.83
C GLU A 257 -1.26 3.51 11.79
N ALA A 258 -2.41 3.09 11.28
CA ALA A 258 -3.60 2.87 12.08
C ALA A 258 -3.83 1.40 12.47
N ASP A 259 -4.27 1.19 13.72
CA ASP A 259 -5.02 -0.02 14.06
C ASP A 259 -6.46 0.09 13.56
N LEU A 260 -6.94 -0.93 12.84
CA LEU A 260 -8.30 -1.02 12.34
C LEU A 260 -9.14 -2.01 13.17
N GLN A 261 -10.36 -1.60 13.46
CA GLN A 261 -11.43 -2.46 13.97
C GLN A 261 -12.64 -2.43 13.03
N VAL A 262 -12.97 -3.60 12.46
CA VAL A 262 -14.16 -3.79 11.62
C VAL A 262 -15.21 -4.53 12.45
N LEU A 263 -16.15 -3.78 13.02
CA LEU A 263 -17.14 -4.30 13.97
C LEU A 263 -18.41 -4.82 13.29
N GLY A 264 -18.71 -4.34 12.07
CA GLY A 264 -19.96 -4.64 11.36
C GLY A 264 -20.05 -3.95 9.99
N GLY A 265 -21.13 -4.25 9.24
CA GLY A 265 -21.43 -3.70 7.90
C GLY A 265 -20.54 -4.24 6.77
N GLY A 266 -19.27 -4.47 7.06
CA GLY A 266 -18.25 -4.94 6.12
C GLY A 266 -17.75 -3.82 5.20
N MET A 267 -16.62 -4.08 4.57
CA MET A 267 -15.89 -3.10 3.75
C MET A 267 -15.79 -3.60 2.32
N ASN A 268 -16.12 -2.77 1.34
CA ASN A 268 -15.98 -3.07 -0.08
C ASN A 268 -14.84 -2.22 -0.65
N GLY A 269 -13.67 -2.85 -0.83
CA GLY A 269 -12.45 -2.14 -1.24
C GLY A 269 -11.19 -2.80 -0.67
N THR A 270 -10.03 -2.44 -1.21
CA THR A 270 -8.74 -2.78 -0.62
C THR A 270 -8.52 -2.06 0.71
N VAL A 271 -7.95 -2.75 1.69
CA VAL A 271 -7.61 -2.18 3.00
C VAL A 271 -6.12 -2.34 3.25
N ALA A 272 -5.41 -1.26 3.53
CA ALA A 272 -4.00 -1.23 3.93
C ALA A 272 -3.86 -0.51 5.28
N VAL A 273 -3.46 -1.24 6.32
CA VAL A 273 -3.45 -0.77 7.73
C VAL A 273 -2.24 -1.28 8.51
N HIS A 274 -1.82 -0.56 9.55
CA HIS A 274 -0.70 -0.98 10.41
C HIS A 274 -1.01 -2.30 11.14
N SER A 275 -2.19 -2.39 11.75
CA SER A 275 -2.68 -3.60 12.42
C SER A 275 -4.19 -3.76 12.22
N LEU A 276 -4.67 -4.99 12.35
CA LEU A 276 -6.10 -5.31 12.31
C LEU A 276 -6.45 -6.08 13.58
N SER A 277 -6.67 -5.36 14.68
CA SER A 277 -6.93 -5.96 15.99
C SER A 277 -8.28 -6.68 16.08
N ASN A 278 -9.23 -6.34 15.21
CA ASN A 278 -10.54 -6.97 15.20
C ASN A 278 -11.21 -6.91 13.82
N GLN A 279 -11.49 -8.08 13.24
CA GLN A 279 -12.32 -8.21 12.04
C GLN A 279 -13.53 -9.13 12.29
N ASN A 280 -14.67 -8.51 12.62
CA ASN A 280 -15.97 -9.16 12.84
C ASN A 280 -16.92 -9.05 11.64
N ALA A 281 -16.49 -8.40 10.55
CA ALA A 281 -17.23 -8.35 9.30
C ALA A 281 -16.30 -8.50 8.09
N GLU A 282 -16.92 -8.77 6.95
CA GLU A 282 -16.21 -9.13 5.72
C GLU A 282 -15.44 -7.94 5.15
N ILE A 283 -14.21 -8.20 4.69
CA ILE A 283 -13.49 -7.33 3.74
C ILE A 283 -13.73 -7.93 2.37
N ARG A 284 -14.63 -7.30 1.62
CA ARG A 284 -15.20 -7.80 0.39
C ARG A 284 -14.42 -7.34 -0.83
N ARG A 285 -14.80 -7.89 -1.98
CA ARG A 285 -14.23 -7.60 -3.29
C ARG A 285 -14.24 -6.10 -3.66
N PHE A 286 -13.58 -5.88 -4.79
CA PHE A 286 -13.04 -4.65 -5.40
C PHE A 286 -11.65 -4.30 -4.87
N THR A 287 -10.64 -4.53 -5.68
CA THR A 287 -9.33 -3.92 -5.48
C THR A 287 -9.33 -2.50 -6.06
N TYR A 288 -8.42 -1.66 -5.59
CA TYR A 288 -8.32 -0.28 -6.06
C TYR A 288 -7.72 -0.22 -7.47
N SER A 289 -8.33 0.55 -8.35
CA SER A 289 -7.86 0.77 -9.72
C SER A 289 -7.93 2.23 -10.17
N GLY A 290 -8.13 3.14 -9.20
CA GLY A 290 -8.14 4.58 -9.44
C GLY A 290 -6.73 5.17 -9.60
N TYR A 291 -6.68 6.49 -9.72
CA TYR A 291 -5.45 7.26 -9.81
C TYR A 291 -4.60 7.15 -8.54
N LEU A 292 -3.32 6.83 -8.71
CA LEU A 292 -2.28 6.99 -7.70
C LEU A 292 -1.21 7.97 -8.24
N PRO A 293 -0.79 8.96 -7.44
CA PRO A 293 0.33 9.81 -7.85
C PRO A 293 1.63 8.98 -7.91
N PRO A 294 2.56 9.32 -8.80
CA PRO A 294 3.89 8.73 -8.80
C PRO A 294 4.57 8.99 -7.45
N VAL A 295 5.04 7.93 -6.80
CA VAL A 295 5.91 8.06 -5.62
C VAL A 295 7.34 7.79 -6.02
N VAL A 296 8.26 8.65 -5.58
CA VAL A 296 9.69 8.39 -5.69
C VAL A 296 10.10 7.55 -4.49
N PRO A 297 10.56 6.28 -4.66
CA PRO A 297 10.97 5.47 -3.53
C PRO A 297 12.09 6.18 -2.77
N VAL A 298 11.92 6.37 -1.46
CA VAL A 298 13.03 6.77 -0.60
C VAL A 298 14.01 5.59 -0.58
N PRO A 299 15.30 5.79 -0.92
CA PRO A 299 16.23 4.67 -0.95
C PRO A 299 16.31 4.00 0.42
N GLU A 300 16.11 2.69 0.47
CA GLU A 300 16.16 1.94 1.72
C GLU A 300 17.52 2.15 2.43
N PRO A 301 17.55 2.36 3.76
CA PRO A 301 18.79 2.62 4.50
C PRO A 301 19.88 1.55 4.27
N SER A 302 19.47 0.30 4.04
CA SER A 302 20.33 -0.84 3.75
C SER A 302 21.12 -0.72 2.43
N SER A 303 20.58 0.00 1.44
CA SER A 303 21.20 0.16 0.12
C SER A 303 22.50 0.97 0.20
N PHE A 304 22.52 2.00 1.04
CA PHE A 304 23.72 2.81 1.27
C PHE A 304 24.76 2.08 2.12
N VAL A 305 24.32 1.29 3.11
CA VAL A 305 25.22 0.48 3.93
C VAL A 305 25.89 -0.61 3.08
N LEU A 306 25.14 -1.32 2.23
CA LEU A 306 25.71 -2.33 1.34
C LEU A 306 26.65 -1.72 0.29
N ALA A 307 26.27 -0.58 -0.30
CA ALA A 307 27.13 0.13 -1.25
C ALA A 307 28.42 0.64 -0.59
N GLY A 308 28.32 1.14 0.65
CA GLY A 308 29.47 1.54 1.46
C GLY A 308 30.39 0.36 1.78
N LEU A 309 29.84 -0.78 2.19
CA LEU A 309 30.60 -2.00 2.46
C LEU A 309 31.28 -2.55 1.20
N ALA A 310 30.58 -2.56 0.06
CA ALA A 310 31.16 -2.96 -1.22
C ALA A 310 32.33 -2.06 -1.62
N ALA A 311 32.22 -0.74 -1.41
CA ALA A 311 33.30 0.20 -1.66
C ALA A 311 34.52 -0.03 -0.74
N VAL A 312 34.30 -0.37 0.53
CA VAL A 312 35.37 -0.71 1.49
C VAL A 312 36.07 -2.01 1.11
N VAL A 313 35.33 -3.06 0.71
CA VAL A 313 35.89 -4.33 0.26
C VAL A 313 36.73 -4.15 -1.01
N LEU A 314 36.24 -3.37 -1.97
CA LEU A 314 36.99 -3.07 -3.21
C LEU A 314 38.23 -2.19 -2.94
N GLY A 315 38.13 -1.23 -2.02
CA GLY A 315 39.23 -0.37 -1.60
C GLY A 315 40.35 -1.15 -0.91
N THR A 316 40.00 -2.04 0.03
CA THR A 316 40.97 -2.88 0.76
C THR A 316 41.61 -3.94 -0.14
N TRP A 317 40.87 -4.50 -1.09
CA TRP A 317 41.42 -5.43 -2.10
C TRP A 317 42.43 -4.75 -3.03
N ARG A 318 42.18 -3.51 -3.43
CA ARG A 318 43.10 -2.72 -4.27
C ARG A 318 44.35 -2.28 -3.53
N TRP A 319 44.25 -2.00 -2.23
CA TRP A 319 45.40 -1.65 -1.39
C TRP A 319 46.34 -2.84 -1.15
N ARG A 320 45.80 -4.06 -1.03
CA ARG A 320 46.60 -5.29 -0.88
C ARG A 320 47.32 -5.76 -2.15
N ARG A 321 47.07 -5.14 -3.30
CA ARG A 321 47.65 -5.49 -4.62
C ARG A 321 48.67 -4.45 -5.13
N ARG A 322 49.02 -3.48 -4.31
CA ARG A 322 50.14 -2.54 -4.54
C ARG A 322 51.25 -2.86 -3.56
#